data_AF-A0A5B2YSM6-F1
#
_entry.id   AF-A0A5B2YSM6-F1
#
_cell.length_a   1.000
_cell.length_b   1.000
_cell.length_c   1.000
_cell.angle_alpha   90.00
_cell.angle_beta   90.00
_cell.angle_gamma   90.00
#
_symmetry.space_group_name_H-M   'P 1'
#
loop_
_entity.id
_entity.type
_entity.pdbx_description
1 polymer ?
#
loop_
_entity_poly.entity_id
_entity_poly.type
_entity_poly.pdbx_seq_one_letter_code
_entity_poly.pdbx_strand_id
1 'polypeptide(L)'
;MKEIVFLLGAGASVPAKLPSMAELTTSYYYSVEQSFSTEEKEAVRILKDVMNQTSTIRNDIEGLMSIVKNLEDEQYRDLIYSKFNDLKQIDTMTLNQINLKTQAFIRKSLETINKNSHEFLSPLQGFIDGDPTEIFTLNYDGLIDLFCERNRIKYVDGFSPYWNPSAFNELEQSINLYRLHGCLYWFKTESGKSVKVPIIGMDLNEVAYISSEKLSEIIIYPTFKKEKTSQIFSWLNNQFNESIRKCTLLIVIGYSFRDADITTIIRESLQSQNLWLLIISPSASKITSDDLGIKAVNLDIQSRILRINASFQDILNKGNLYDTVKKLLLIIGAEREVLKRYYQTPRDNTHMPLLIDSCYYMGWEDRVSYLKEIVRPFYTESELRNVFYNRVRSKEDDLESSMDELLEIYGMR
;
A
#
# COMPACT_ATOMS: atom_id res chain seq x y z
N MET A 1 -13.17 -10.13 13.99
CA MET A 1 -11.81 -10.27 13.41
C MET A 1 -11.88 -9.52 12.10
N LYS A 2 -11.04 -8.50 11.87
CA LYS A 2 -11.17 -7.65 10.68
C LYS A 2 -10.78 -8.45 9.44
N GLU A 3 -11.69 -8.58 8.49
CA GLU A 3 -11.46 -9.45 7.32
C GLU A 3 -10.60 -8.78 6.24
N ILE A 4 -10.67 -7.45 6.12
CA ILE A 4 -10.07 -6.67 5.03
C ILE A 4 -9.16 -5.57 5.59
N VAL A 5 -7.99 -5.41 4.98
CA VAL A 5 -7.09 -4.26 5.18
C VAL A 5 -6.75 -3.66 3.82
N PHE A 6 -6.73 -2.33 3.72
CA PHE A 6 -6.28 -1.62 2.51
C PHE A 6 -4.85 -1.09 2.68
N LEU A 7 -4.04 -1.19 1.62
CA LEU A 7 -2.75 -0.52 1.49
C LEU A 7 -2.72 0.31 0.21
N LEU A 8 -2.57 1.62 0.36
CA LEU A 8 -2.55 2.58 -0.74
C LEU A 8 -1.12 3.04 -1.01
N GLY A 9 -0.69 2.93 -2.28
CA GLY A 9 0.52 3.56 -2.80
C GLY A 9 0.19 4.75 -3.71
N ALA A 10 1.22 5.40 -4.26
CA ALA A 10 1.06 6.64 -5.02
C ALA A 10 0.10 6.51 -6.21
N GLY A 11 0.00 5.31 -6.81
CA GLY A 11 -0.94 5.03 -7.90
C GLY A 11 -2.42 5.15 -7.51
N ALA A 12 -2.75 5.06 -6.22
CA ALA A 12 -4.13 5.25 -5.73
C ALA A 12 -4.57 6.72 -5.84
N SER A 13 -3.64 7.67 -5.79
CA SER A 13 -3.92 9.10 -5.87
C SER A 13 -3.94 9.64 -7.32
N VAL A 14 -3.48 8.85 -8.31
CA VAL A 14 -3.41 9.28 -9.72
C VAL A 14 -4.76 9.73 -10.31
N PRO A 15 -5.90 9.08 -10.04
CA PRO A 15 -7.19 9.58 -10.53
C PRO A 15 -7.57 10.97 -10.00
N ALA A 16 -7.03 11.39 -8.86
CA ALA A 16 -7.16 12.75 -8.32
C ALA A 16 -6.27 13.78 -9.03
N LYS A 17 -5.57 13.38 -10.10
CA LYS A 17 -4.54 14.14 -10.83
C LYS A 17 -3.26 14.41 -10.02
N LEU A 18 -3.03 13.63 -8.97
CA LEU A 18 -1.77 13.65 -8.25
C LEU A 18 -0.74 12.79 -8.99
N PRO A 19 0.54 13.21 -9.01
CA PRO A 19 1.57 12.48 -9.74
C PRO A 19 1.87 11.15 -9.03
N SER A 20 2.11 10.10 -9.83
CA SER A 20 2.83 8.92 -9.36
C SER A 20 4.27 9.27 -8.96
N MET A 21 4.94 8.41 -8.21
CA MET A 21 6.36 8.64 -7.85
C MET A 21 7.29 8.74 -9.06
N ALA A 22 6.97 8.07 -10.16
CA ALA A 22 7.73 8.18 -11.40
C ALA A 22 7.54 9.56 -12.04
N GLU A 23 6.29 10.02 -12.19
CA GLU A 23 5.97 11.35 -12.74
C GLU A 23 6.52 12.48 -11.87
N LEU A 24 6.45 12.34 -10.54
CA LEU A 24 7.01 13.30 -9.60
C LEU A 24 8.54 13.42 -9.78
N THR A 25 9.22 12.29 -9.88
CA THR A 25 10.68 12.23 -10.10
C THR A 25 11.08 12.84 -11.45
N THR A 26 10.39 12.47 -12.53
CA THR A 26 10.65 13.03 -13.87
C THR A 26 10.41 14.54 -13.88
N SER A 27 9.32 15.00 -13.29
CA SER A 27 8.97 16.43 -13.22
C SER A 27 9.98 17.23 -12.40
N TYR A 28 10.50 16.67 -11.31
CA TYR A 28 11.53 17.29 -10.48
C TYR A 28 12.82 17.55 -11.28
N TYR A 29 13.35 16.54 -11.95
CA TYR A 29 14.58 16.68 -12.74
C TYR A 29 14.40 17.54 -14.00
N TYR A 30 13.18 17.57 -14.56
CA TYR A 30 12.89 18.42 -15.72
C TYR A 30 12.73 19.90 -15.36
N SER A 31 12.14 20.23 -14.20
CA SER A 31 11.77 21.60 -13.85
C SER A 31 12.64 22.21 -12.74
N VAL A 32 12.75 21.53 -11.60
CA VAL A 32 13.38 22.06 -10.39
C VAL A 32 14.89 22.05 -10.52
N GLU A 33 15.47 20.94 -10.96
CA GLU A 33 16.92 20.83 -11.19
C GLU A 33 17.41 21.87 -12.21
N GLN A 34 16.58 22.32 -13.14
CA GLN A 34 16.97 23.36 -14.11
C GLN A 34 17.12 24.74 -13.47
N SER A 35 16.36 25.01 -12.40
CA SER A 35 16.43 26.25 -11.62
C SER A 35 17.60 26.29 -10.62
N PHE A 36 18.34 25.19 -10.48
CA PHE A 36 19.46 25.09 -9.55
C PHE A 36 20.69 25.86 -10.05
N SER A 37 21.48 26.36 -9.11
CA SER A 37 22.80 26.93 -9.36
C SER A 37 23.74 25.86 -9.93
N THR A 38 24.90 26.28 -10.44
CA THR A 38 25.91 25.35 -10.96
C THR A 38 26.37 24.37 -9.88
N GLU A 39 26.57 24.86 -8.66
CA GLU A 39 26.98 24.08 -7.49
C GLU A 39 25.90 23.07 -7.08
N GLU A 40 24.63 23.52 -7.04
CA GLU A 40 23.49 22.65 -6.72
C GLU A 40 23.28 21.55 -7.78
N LYS A 41 23.46 21.87 -9.07
CA LYS A 41 23.39 20.88 -10.17
C LYS A 41 24.49 19.83 -10.05
N GLU A 42 25.71 20.27 -9.76
CA GLU A 42 26.83 19.35 -9.57
C GLU A 42 26.61 18.45 -8.35
N ALA A 43 26.10 19.01 -7.24
CA ALA A 43 25.73 18.24 -6.06
C ALA A 43 24.66 17.19 -6.37
N VAL A 44 23.58 17.55 -7.11
CA VAL A 44 22.56 16.58 -7.55
C VAL A 44 23.15 15.49 -8.45
N ARG A 45 24.09 15.83 -9.34
CA ARG A 45 24.79 14.86 -10.18
C ARG A 45 25.56 13.84 -9.35
N ILE A 46 26.35 14.30 -8.37
CA ILE A 46 27.10 13.43 -7.47
C ILE A 46 26.13 12.56 -6.65
N LEU A 47 25.04 13.13 -6.12
CA LEU A 47 24.04 12.37 -5.37
C LEU A 47 23.38 11.27 -6.23
N LYS A 48 23.06 11.55 -7.49
CA LYS A 48 22.54 10.55 -8.45
C LYS A 48 23.56 9.43 -8.69
N ASP A 49 24.85 9.76 -8.85
CA ASP A 49 25.89 8.76 -9.04
C ASP A 49 26.00 7.81 -7.83
N VAL A 50 25.88 8.34 -6.62
CA VAL A 50 25.83 7.55 -5.37
C VAL A 50 24.61 6.65 -5.31
N MET A 51 23.42 7.17 -5.68
CA MET A 51 22.18 6.39 -5.75
C MET A 51 22.32 5.23 -6.75
N ASN A 52 22.88 5.49 -7.93
CA ASN A 52 23.08 4.48 -8.97
C ASN A 52 24.06 3.37 -8.53
N GLN A 53 25.07 3.71 -7.74
CA GLN A 53 26.06 2.77 -7.22
C GLN A 53 25.58 2.00 -5.98
N THR A 54 24.47 2.42 -5.37
CA THR A 54 23.96 1.83 -4.12
C THR A 54 22.62 1.14 -4.38
N SER A 55 22.64 -0.19 -4.58
CA SER A 55 21.44 -0.97 -4.89
C SER A 55 20.33 -0.92 -3.82
N THR A 56 20.66 -0.55 -2.58
CA THR A 56 19.69 -0.39 -1.50
C THR A 56 18.98 0.97 -1.51
N ILE A 57 19.44 1.93 -2.31
CA ILE A 57 18.85 3.26 -2.43
C ILE A 57 18.05 3.32 -3.73
N ARG A 58 16.83 3.84 -3.66
CA ARG A 58 15.98 3.97 -4.83
C ARG A 58 16.49 5.07 -5.74
N ASN A 59 16.39 4.84 -7.05
CA ASN A 59 16.76 5.84 -8.03
C ASN A 59 15.57 6.77 -8.36
N ASP A 60 15.07 7.45 -7.34
CA ASP A 60 13.93 8.37 -7.43
C ASP A 60 14.09 9.56 -6.47
N ILE A 61 13.13 10.49 -6.48
CA ILE A 61 13.18 11.68 -5.62
C ILE A 61 13.22 11.33 -4.12
N GLU A 62 12.63 10.21 -3.70
CA GLU A 62 12.68 9.79 -2.30
C GLU A 62 14.06 9.21 -1.95
N GLY A 63 14.72 8.53 -2.89
CA GLY A 63 16.12 8.14 -2.73
C GLY A 63 17.07 9.33 -2.60
N LEU A 64 16.85 10.39 -3.40
CA LEU A 64 17.59 11.65 -3.27
C LEU A 64 17.41 12.25 -1.88
N MET A 65 16.16 12.42 -1.44
CA MET A 65 15.83 12.94 -0.12
C MET A 65 16.37 12.06 1.00
N SER A 66 16.36 10.75 0.80
CA SER A 66 16.93 9.79 1.74
C SER A 66 18.42 10.04 1.95
N ILE A 67 19.22 10.14 0.88
CA ILE A 67 20.66 10.42 0.99
C ILE A 67 20.89 11.77 1.66
N VAL A 68 20.23 12.84 1.17
CA VAL A 68 20.40 14.19 1.71
C VAL A 68 20.18 14.19 3.23
N LYS A 69 19.12 13.53 3.69
CA LYS A 69 18.81 13.41 5.12
C LYS A 69 19.81 12.55 5.90
N ASN A 70 20.31 11.45 5.31
CA ASN A 70 21.34 10.63 5.97
C ASN A 70 22.67 11.40 6.11
N LEU A 71 22.97 12.33 5.21
CA LEU A 71 24.15 13.20 5.30
C LEU A 71 24.04 14.23 6.43
N GLU A 72 22.85 14.52 6.96
CA GLU A 72 22.71 15.39 8.13
C GLU A 72 23.24 14.72 9.41
N ASP A 73 23.22 13.39 9.49
CA ASP A 73 23.74 12.62 10.62
C ASP A 73 25.25 12.37 10.50
N GLU A 74 26.02 12.74 11.53
CA GLU A 74 27.49 12.62 11.53
C GLU A 74 27.99 11.18 11.31
N GLN A 75 27.39 10.18 11.97
CA GLN A 75 27.81 8.78 11.85
C GLN A 75 27.54 8.22 10.45
N TYR A 76 26.36 8.53 9.88
CA TYR A 76 26.02 8.09 8.54
C TYR A 76 26.78 8.86 7.47
N ARG A 77 27.01 10.16 7.67
CA ARG A 77 27.82 11.00 6.80
C ARG A 77 29.23 10.43 6.65
N ASP A 78 29.89 10.08 7.76
CA ASP A 78 31.24 9.50 7.72
C ASP A 78 31.26 8.15 7.00
N LEU A 79 30.26 7.30 7.25
CA LEU A 79 30.12 6.01 6.57
C LEU A 79 29.92 6.19 5.05
N ILE A 80 29.06 7.11 4.64
CA ILE A 80 28.79 7.39 3.22
C ILE A 80 30.03 8.01 2.57
N TYR A 81 30.67 8.99 3.22
CA TYR A 81 31.90 9.65 2.75
C TYR A 81 33.09 8.69 2.62
N SER A 82 33.15 7.65 3.44
CA SER A 82 34.18 6.60 3.31
C SER A 82 34.04 5.79 2.02
N LYS A 83 32.81 5.66 1.50
CA LYS A 83 32.50 4.94 0.25
C LYS A 83 32.49 5.86 -0.97
N PHE A 84 32.09 7.11 -0.79
CA PHE A 84 31.86 8.08 -1.86
C PHE A 84 32.53 9.41 -1.51
N ASN A 85 33.82 9.52 -1.79
CA ASN A 85 34.64 10.66 -1.38
C ASN A 85 34.23 11.97 -2.08
N ASP A 86 33.61 11.91 -3.26
CA ASP A 86 33.14 13.07 -4.02
C ASP A 86 32.06 13.87 -3.28
N LEU A 87 31.30 13.24 -2.38
CA LEU A 87 30.31 13.94 -1.57
C LEU A 87 30.90 14.97 -0.61
N LYS A 88 32.20 14.85 -0.26
CA LYS A 88 32.89 15.84 0.57
C LYS A 88 33.06 17.19 -0.13
N GLN A 89 32.90 17.22 -1.45
CA GLN A 89 32.96 18.45 -2.24
C GLN A 89 31.67 19.27 -2.11
N ILE A 90 30.58 18.67 -1.63
CA ILE A 90 29.30 19.35 -1.45
C ILE A 90 29.27 19.97 -0.06
N ASP A 91 29.12 21.29 0.01
CA ASP A 91 28.98 21.98 1.28
C ASP A 91 27.57 21.77 1.89
N THR A 92 27.48 21.95 3.21
CA THR A 92 26.23 21.74 3.97
C THR A 92 25.12 22.73 3.57
N MET A 93 25.46 23.95 3.16
CA MET A 93 24.47 24.94 2.74
C MET A 93 23.80 24.52 1.43
N THR A 94 24.57 24.00 0.47
CA THR A 94 24.08 23.43 -0.78
C THR A 94 23.16 22.24 -0.54
N LEU A 95 23.53 21.31 0.35
CA LEU A 95 22.65 20.18 0.73
C LEU A 95 21.32 20.67 1.33
N ASN A 96 21.36 21.66 2.22
CA ASN A 96 20.16 22.24 2.82
C ASN A 96 19.27 22.93 1.78
N GLN A 97 19.86 23.66 0.81
CA GLN A 97 19.10 24.30 -0.27
C GLN A 97 18.41 23.27 -1.18
N ILE A 98 19.12 22.19 -1.54
CA ILE A 98 18.53 21.07 -2.30
C ILE A 98 17.37 20.46 -1.52
N ASN A 99 17.56 20.18 -0.22
CA ASN A 99 16.51 19.64 0.66
C ASN A 99 15.25 20.51 0.65
N LEU A 100 15.40 21.82 0.90
CA LEU A 100 14.29 22.77 0.95
C LEU A 100 13.56 22.90 -0.40
N LYS A 101 14.31 23.04 -1.51
CA LYS A 101 13.71 23.14 -2.85
C LYS A 101 12.97 21.85 -3.23
N THR A 102 13.50 20.69 -2.83
CA THR A 102 12.87 19.39 -3.09
C THR A 102 11.59 19.21 -2.27
N GLN A 103 11.60 19.54 -0.97
CA GLN A 103 10.40 19.52 -0.11
C GLN A 103 9.32 20.45 -0.65
N ALA A 104 9.69 21.70 -0.98
CA ALA A 104 8.75 22.67 -1.55
C ALA A 104 8.13 22.17 -2.86
N PHE A 105 8.90 21.51 -3.72
CA PHE A 105 8.39 20.91 -4.95
C PHE A 105 7.42 19.76 -4.69
N ILE A 106 7.77 18.83 -3.78
CA ILE A 106 6.90 17.70 -3.42
C ILE A 106 5.58 18.24 -2.87
N ARG A 107 5.65 19.16 -1.89
CA ARG A 107 4.47 19.80 -1.29
C ARG A 107 3.59 20.45 -2.35
N LYS A 108 4.16 21.32 -3.19
CA LYS A 108 3.42 22.00 -4.25
C LYS A 108 2.77 21.03 -5.24
N SER A 109 3.43 19.91 -5.54
CA SER A 109 2.92 18.89 -6.47
C SER A 109 1.73 18.13 -5.87
N LEU A 110 1.75 17.88 -4.57
CA LEU A 110 0.77 17.07 -3.86
C LEU A 110 -0.39 17.88 -3.26
N GLU A 111 -0.23 19.18 -3.07
CA GLU A 111 -1.29 20.11 -2.64
C GLU A 111 -2.21 20.55 -3.81
N THR A 112 -2.11 19.93 -4.98
CA THR A 112 -2.92 20.25 -6.17
C THR A 112 -4.35 19.68 -6.11
N ILE A 113 -4.70 18.93 -5.05
CA ILE A 113 -6.06 18.44 -4.83
C ILE A 113 -7.06 19.59 -4.70
N ASN A 114 -8.27 19.38 -5.21
CA ASN A 114 -9.38 20.31 -5.08
C ASN A 114 -10.61 19.60 -4.51
N LYS A 115 -11.68 20.35 -4.20
CA LYS A 115 -12.91 19.85 -3.57
C LYS A 115 -13.59 18.65 -4.25
N ASN A 116 -13.29 18.36 -5.53
CA ASN A 116 -13.86 17.26 -6.29
C ASN A 116 -12.86 16.09 -6.50
N SER A 117 -11.60 16.25 -6.10
CA SER A 117 -10.55 15.23 -6.27
C SER A 117 -10.90 13.89 -5.60
N HIS A 118 -11.77 13.90 -4.58
CA HIS A 118 -12.18 12.71 -3.85
C HIS A 118 -13.36 11.95 -4.48
N GLU A 119 -14.06 12.50 -5.48
CA GLU A 119 -15.38 11.99 -5.92
C GLU A 119 -15.32 10.52 -6.35
N PHE A 120 -14.24 10.11 -7.00
CA PHE A 120 -14.05 8.72 -7.45
C PHE A 120 -13.92 7.72 -6.31
N LEU A 121 -13.61 8.17 -5.08
CA LEU A 121 -13.50 7.32 -3.88
C LEU A 121 -14.87 7.03 -3.23
N SER A 122 -15.95 7.69 -3.68
CA SER A 122 -17.30 7.52 -3.11
C SER A 122 -17.73 6.05 -2.92
N PRO A 123 -17.43 5.11 -3.85
CA PRO A 123 -17.78 3.70 -3.67
C PRO A 123 -17.05 3.00 -2.52
N LEU A 124 -15.96 3.55 -1.97
CA LEU A 124 -15.29 2.99 -0.78
C LEU A 124 -16.19 3.00 0.45
N GLN A 125 -17.23 3.84 0.49
CA GLN A 125 -18.21 3.83 1.58
C GLN A 125 -18.89 2.48 1.76
N GLY A 126 -18.98 1.65 0.72
CA GLY A 126 -19.53 0.29 0.85
C GLY A 126 -18.74 -0.61 1.80
N PHE A 127 -17.45 -0.32 2.03
CA PHE A 127 -16.60 -1.06 2.96
C PHE A 127 -16.69 -0.58 4.41
N ILE A 128 -17.43 0.52 4.65
CA ILE A 128 -17.66 1.06 5.98
C ILE A 128 -18.90 0.37 6.54
N ASP A 129 -18.69 -0.72 7.25
CA ASP A 129 -19.76 -1.46 7.92
C ASP A 129 -19.25 -2.06 9.25
N GLY A 130 -19.90 -1.74 10.35
CA GLY A 130 -19.51 -2.19 11.69
C GLY A 130 -18.17 -1.62 12.17
N ASP A 131 -17.15 -2.47 12.23
CA ASP A 131 -15.83 -2.13 12.75
C ASP A 131 -15.10 -1.11 11.85
N PRO A 132 -14.22 -0.24 12.40
CA PRO A 132 -13.50 0.75 11.60
C PRO A 132 -12.67 0.10 10.48
N THR A 133 -12.90 0.52 9.23
CA THR A 133 -12.12 0.10 8.06
C THR A 133 -10.68 0.55 8.23
N GLU A 134 -9.72 -0.36 8.05
CA GLU A 134 -8.30 -0.05 8.17
C GLU A 134 -7.70 0.29 6.82
N ILE A 135 -7.22 1.52 6.71
CA ILE A 135 -6.56 2.04 5.51
C ILE A 135 -5.14 2.44 5.89
N PHE A 136 -4.18 1.68 5.37
CA PHE A 136 -2.77 2.04 5.41
C PHE A 136 -2.43 2.80 4.13
N THR A 137 -1.64 3.85 4.24
CA THR A 137 -1.17 4.61 3.08
C THR A 137 0.31 4.95 3.20
N LEU A 138 0.98 4.88 2.06
CA LEU A 138 2.35 5.35 1.85
C LEU A 138 2.36 6.78 1.27
N ASN A 139 1.19 7.33 0.97
CA ASN A 139 1.07 8.63 0.30
C ASN A 139 1.13 9.77 1.32
N TYR A 140 1.85 10.82 0.97
CA TYR A 140 1.96 12.02 1.80
C TYR A 140 0.75 12.96 1.69
N ASP A 141 -0.06 12.78 0.65
CA ASP A 141 -1.16 13.67 0.28
C ASP A 141 -2.40 13.57 1.20
N GLY A 142 -3.29 14.54 1.02
CA GLY A 142 -4.53 14.72 1.78
C GLY A 142 -5.78 14.07 1.18
N LEU A 143 -5.65 13.18 0.19
CA LEU A 143 -6.80 12.74 -0.59
C LEU A 143 -7.83 11.98 0.27
N ILE A 144 -7.38 11.14 1.19
CA ILE A 144 -8.27 10.41 2.10
C ILE A 144 -8.88 11.33 3.16
N ASP A 145 -8.16 12.34 3.67
CA ASP A 145 -8.75 13.34 4.58
C ASP A 145 -9.89 14.06 3.88
N LEU A 146 -9.65 14.54 2.66
CA LEU A 146 -10.64 15.24 1.86
C LEU A 146 -11.85 14.34 1.57
N PHE A 147 -11.62 13.07 1.22
CA PHE A 147 -12.68 12.09 1.06
C PHE A 147 -13.54 11.95 2.32
N CYS A 148 -12.91 11.81 3.49
CA CYS A 148 -13.62 11.64 4.75
C CYS A 148 -14.40 12.90 5.13
N GLU A 149 -13.75 14.07 5.04
CA GLU A 149 -14.36 15.36 5.34
C GLU A 149 -15.60 15.63 4.48
N ARG A 150 -15.48 15.43 3.16
CA ARG A 150 -16.55 15.74 2.20
C ARG A 150 -17.74 14.80 2.32
N ASN A 151 -17.51 13.56 2.74
CA ASN A 151 -18.56 12.57 2.98
C ASN A 151 -19.02 12.48 4.45
N ARG A 152 -18.51 13.36 5.33
CA ARG A 152 -18.80 13.36 6.79
C ARG A 152 -18.48 12.01 7.46
N ILE A 153 -17.46 11.33 6.97
CA ILE A 153 -16.96 10.07 7.53
C ILE A 153 -16.02 10.43 8.68
N LYS A 154 -16.32 9.94 9.88
CA LYS A 154 -15.41 10.07 11.03
C LYS A 154 -14.20 9.18 10.78
N TYR A 155 -12.99 9.76 10.80
CA TYR A 155 -11.75 9.00 10.67
C TYR A 155 -10.75 9.41 11.75
N VAL A 156 -9.85 8.50 12.09
CA VAL A 156 -8.72 8.73 13.00
C VAL A 156 -7.42 8.46 12.27
N ASP A 157 -6.48 9.41 12.32
CA ASP A 157 -5.09 9.22 11.85
C ASP A 157 -4.05 9.35 12.97
N GLY A 158 -4.52 9.34 14.22
CA GLY A 158 -3.71 9.47 15.43
C GLY A 158 -3.36 10.90 15.81
N PHE A 159 -3.80 11.94 15.08
CA PHE A 159 -3.55 13.34 15.43
C PHE A 159 -4.84 14.11 15.77
N SER A 160 -4.89 14.72 16.95
CA SER A 160 -5.94 15.70 17.31
C SER A 160 -5.52 16.65 18.45
N PRO A 161 -4.99 17.85 18.13
CA PRO A 161 -4.09 18.09 17.00
C PRO A 161 -2.72 17.40 17.21
N TYR A 162 -2.46 16.87 18.40
CA TYR A 162 -1.22 16.17 18.76
C TYR A 162 -1.34 14.67 18.54
N TRP A 163 -0.19 14.00 18.40
CA TRP A 163 -0.13 12.55 18.30
C TRP A 163 -0.67 11.87 19.57
N ASN A 164 -1.70 11.04 19.40
CA ASN A 164 -2.26 10.15 20.41
C ASN A 164 -2.64 8.81 19.78
N PRO A 165 -1.83 7.75 19.96
CA PRO A 165 -2.12 6.44 19.38
C PRO A 165 -3.36 5.77 20.01
N SER A 166 -3.80 6.19 21.20
CA SER A 166 -4.96 5.61 21.87
C SER A 166 -6.28 5.93 21.15
N ALA A 167 -6.31 7.00 20.33
CA ALA A 167 -7.47 7.40 19.55
C ALA A 167 -7.93 6.31 18.56
N PHE A 168 -7.03 5.44 18.11
CA PHE A 168 -7.36 4.33 17.20
C PHE A 168 -8.22 3.24 17.85
N ASN A 169 -8.30 3.21 19.19
CA ASN A 169 -9.09 2.25 19.96
C ASN A 169 -10.52 2.75 20.24
N GLU A 170 -10.85 3.98 19.86
CA GLU A 170 -12.22 4.47 19.92
C GLU A 170 -13.09 3.65 18.95
N LEU A 171 -14.41 3.62 19.17
CA LEU A 171 -15.36 2.87 18.31
C LEU A 171 -16.31 3.79 17.53
N GLU A 172 -16.10 5.10 17.63
CA GLU A 172 -16.98 6.08 16.97
C GLU A 172 -16.58 6.39 15.53
N GLN A 173 -15.36 6.04 15.14
CA GLN A 173 -14.82 6.29 13.82
C GLN A 173 -15.16 5.16 12.85
N SER A 174 -15.37 5.56 11.60
CA SER A 174 -15.62 4.65 10.49
C SER A 174 -14.34 4.15 9.84
N ILE A 175 -13.26 4.95 9.92
CA ILE A 175 -11.97 4.66 9.28
C ILE A 175 -10.82 4.88 10.26
N ASN A 176 -9.92 3.90 10.33
CA ASN A 176 -8.59 4.06 10.91
C ASN A 176 -7.59 4.26 9.76
N LEU A 177 -7.03 5.47 9.65
CA LEU A 177 -6.09 5.87 8.61
C LEU A 177 -4.65 5.88 9.13
N TYR A 178 -3.85 4.89 8.74
CA TYR A 178 -2.47 4.74 9.17
C TYR A 178 -1.51 5.23 8.07
N ARG A 179 -0.69 6.24 8.37
CA ARG A 179 0.22 6.85 7.38
C ARG A 179 1.67 6.44 7.59
N LEU A 180 2.09 5.39 6.88
CA LEU A 180 3.37 4.72 7.12
C LEU A 180 4.59 5.59 6.83
N HIS A 181 4.46 6.53 5.88
CA HIS A 181 5.53 7.48 5.50
C HIS A 181 5.26 8.92 5.97
N GLY A 182 4.16 9.15 6.68
CA GLY A 182 3.79 10.46 7.22
C GLY A 182 2.82 11.23 6.34
N CYS A 183 2.75 12.54 6.53
CA CYS A 183 1.80 13.41 5.86
C CYS A 183 2.37 14.81 5.70
N LEU A 184 2.03 15.50 4.60
CA LEU A 184 2.38 16.91 4.38
C LEU A 184 1.81 17.84 5.47
N TYR A 185 0.80 17.39 6.21
CA TYR A 185 0.15 18.17 7.26
C TYR A 185 0.70 17.88 8.66
N TRP A 186 1.68 16.97 8.79
CA TRP A 186 2.31 16.67 10.07
C TRP A 186 3.57 17.52 10.23
N PHE A 187 3.70 18.18 11.38
CA PHE A 187 4.79 19.08 11.69
C PHE A 187 5.39 18.78 13.04
N LYS A 188 6.70 19.05 13.18
CA LYS A 188 7.44 18.98 14.43
C LYS A 188 7.87 20.38 14.83
N THR A 189 7.66 20.72 16.09
CA THR A 189 8.19 21.95 16.69
C THR A 189 9.66 21.77 17.08
N GLU A 190 10.39 22.86 17.29
CA GLU A 190 11.78 22.82 17.79
C GLU A 190 11.91 22.07 19.13
N SER A 191 10.92 22.22 20.01
CA SER A 191 10.80 21.48 21.28
C SER A 191 10.44 19.99 21.11
N GLY A 192 10.25 19.53 19.88
CA GLY A 192 10.04 18.13 19.53
C GLY A 192 8.59 17.66 19.58
N LYS A 193 7.61 18.56 19.70
CA LYS A 193 6.18 18.21 19.68
C LYS A 193 5.74 17.92 18.25
N SER A 194 5.00 16.84 18.06
CA SER A 194 4.37 16.50 16.78
C SER A 194 2.92 17.01 16.75
N VAL A 195 2.57 17.77 15.71
CA VAL A 195 1.26 18.41 15.53
C VAL A 195 0.77 18.26 14.09
N LYS A 196 -0.55 18.14 13.90
CA LYS A 196 -1.19 18.19 12.57
C LYS A 196 -1.78 19.57 12.31
N VAL A 197 -1.48 20.14 11.14
CA VAL A 197 -2.08 21.39 10.62
C VAL A 197 -2.59 21.13 9.20
N PRO A 198 -3.89 20.82 9.02
CA PRO A 198 -4.45 20.39 7.73
C PRO A 198 -4.77 21.60 6.83
N ILE A 199 -3.74 22.35 6.42
CA ILE A 199 -3.86 23.53 5.57
C ILE A 199 -2.94 23.38 4.36
N ILE A 200 -3.41 23.81 3.19
CA ILE A 200 -2.64 23.85 1.94
C ILE A 200 -2.14 25.27 1.65
N GLY A 201 -1.09 25.40 0.84
CA GLY A 201 -0.60 26.70 0.37
C GLY A 201 0.14 27.52 1.44
N MET A 202 0.59 26.87 2.52
CA MET A 202 1.42 27.51 3.53
C MET A 202 2.86 27.65 3.04
N ASP A 203 3.44 28.85 3.14
CA ASP A 203 4.90 29.01 3.09
C ASP A 203 5.47 28.63 4.46
N LEU A 204 6.19 27.52 4.51
CA LEU A 204 6.77 27.00 5.76
C LEU A 204 7.78 27.96 6.40
N ASN A 205 8.32 28.93 5.66
CA ASN A 205 9.19 29.96 6.21
C ASN A 205 8.43 31.04 6.98
N GLU A 206 7.13 31.21 6.71
CA GLU A 206 6.27 32.22 7.32
C GLU A 206 5.37 31.65 8.42
N VAL A 207 5.33 30.32 8.57
CA VAL A 207 4.52 29.65 9.59
C VAL A 207 5.34 29.36 10.84
N ALA A 208 4.80 29.74 12.00
CA ALA A 208 5.32 29.37 13.30
C ALA A 208 4.23 28.72 14.15
N TYR A 209 4.64 27.87 15.08
CA TYR A 209 3.77 27.31 16.10
C TYR A 209 3.30 28.40 17.08
N ILE A 210 2.25 28.15 17.86
CA ILE A 210 1.66 29.15 18.79
C ILE A 210 2.66 29.67 19.84
N SER A 211 3.70 28.90 20.17
CA SER A 211 4.83 29.30 21.03
C SER A 211 5.95 30.03 20.28
N SER A 212 5.71 30.45 19.02
CA SER A 212 6.69 31.07 18.12
C SER A 212 7.85 30.15 17.70
N GLU A 213 7.72 28.84 17.90
CA GLU A 213 8.69 27.86 17.41
C GLU A 213 8.55 27.66 15.90
N LYS A 214 9.66 27.45 15.20
CA LYS A 214 9.63 27.02 13.81
C LYS A 214 9.03 25.62 13.68
N LEU A 215 8.42 25.35 12.53
CA LEU A 215 7.88 24.05 12.18
C LEU A 215 8.74 23.38 11.10
N SER A 216 8.97 22.09 11.24
CA SER A 216 9.55 21.23 10.20
C SER A 216 8.57 20.10 9.85
N GLU A 217 8.43 19.76 8.57
CA GLU A 217 7.56 18.65 8.15
C GLU A 217 8.00 17.30 8.75
N ILE A 218 7.02 16.48 9.15
CA ILE A 218 7.23 15.09 9.60
C ILE A 218 6.87 14.17 8.44
N ILE A 219 7.83 14.03 7.52
CA ILE A 219 7.74 13.13 6.37
C ILE A 219 8.91 12.17 6.42
N ILE A 220 8.61 10.87 6.45
CA ILE A 220 9.61 9.84 6.23
C ILE A 220 9.68 9.57 4.74
N TYR A 221 10.77 10.04 4.15
CA TYR A 221 11.33 9.34 3.01
C TYR A 221 11.94 8.04 3.52
N PRO A 222 11.73 6.88 2.87
CA PRO A 222 12.40 5.64 3.22
C PRO A 222 13.93 5.84 3.39
N THR A 223 14.34 6.05 4.64
CA THR A 223 15.67 6.48 5.10
C THR A 223 16.29 5.39 5.97
N PHE A 224 17.60 5.46 6.19
CA PHE A 224 18.33 4.35 6.79
C PHE A 224 18.13 4.16 8.29
N LYS A 225 17.58 5.13 9.07
CA LYS A 225 17.03 4.85 10.43
C LYS A 225 16.48 6.03 11.24
N LYS A 226 17.03 7.25 11.11
CA LYS A 226 16.86 8.28 12.17
C LYS A 226 15.39 8.65 12.44
N GLU A 227 14.55 8.70 11.41
CA GLU A 227 13.09 8.89 11.61
C GLU A 227 12.29 7.60 11.74
N LYS A 228 12.79 6.46 11.23
CA LYS A 228 12.20 5.14 11.51
C LYS A 228 12.21 4.81 13.01
N THR A 229 13.11 5.43 13.79
CA THR A 229 13.13 5.35 15.26
C THR A 229 12.20 6.33 15.97
N SER A 230 11.48 7.19 15.25
CA SER A 230 10.37 7.94 15.82
C SER A 230 9.35 6.97 16.40
N GLN A 231 8.91 7.24 17.63
CA GLN A 231 7.89 6.43 18.29
C GLN A 231 6.60 6.32 17.46
N ILE A 232 6.26 7.39 16.70
CA ILE A 232 5.09 7.43 15.83
C ILE A 232 5.20 6.39 14.71
N PHE A 233 6.30 6.42 13.96
CA PHE A 233 6.48 5.55 12.79
C PHE A 233 6.75 4.09 13.17
N SER A 234 7.47 3.85 14.27
CA SER A 234 7.59 2.49 14.83
C SER A 234 6.22 1.95 15.24
N TRP A 235 5.38 2.76 15.88
CA TRP A 235 4.03 2.35 16.25
C TRP A 235 3.16 2.05 15.02
N LEU A 236 3.18 2.92 14.00
CA LEU A 236 2.42 2.74 12.76
C LEU A 236 2.85 1.46 11.99
N ASN A 237 4.16 1.20 11.89
CA ASN A 237 4.67 -0.03 11.28
C ASN A 237 4.27 -1.28 12.08
N ASN A 238 4.30 -1.21 13.41
CA ASN A 238 3.81 -2.29 14.26
C ASN A 238 2.31 -2.54 14.06
N GLN A 239 1.50 -1.48 13.94
CA GLN A 239 0.07 -1.63 13.63
C GLN A 239 -0.14 -2.27 12.27
N PHE A 240 0.65 -1.89 11.25
CA PHE A 240 0.56 -2.53 9.94
C PHE A 240 0.84 -4.03 10.04
N ASN A 241 1.96 -4.41 10.67
CA ASN A 241 2.33 -5.81 10.89
C ASN A 241 1.23 -6.57 11.66
N GLU A 242 0.69 -6.01 12.75
CA GLU A 242 -0.39 -6.63 13.53
C GLU A 242 -1.70 -6.78 12.74
N SER A 243 -2.06 -5.79 11.94
CA SER A 243 -3.31 -5.75 11.19
C SER A 243 -3.30 -6.77 10.06
N ILE A 244 -2.22 -6.81 9.28
CA ILE A 244 -2.09 -7.82 8.22
C ILE A 244 -1.92 -9.22 8.78
N ARG A 245 -1.38 -9.35 10.00
CA ARG A 245 -1.28 -10.65 10.69
C ARG A 245 -2.63 -11.23 11.10
N LYS A 246 -3.69 -10.42 11.10
CA LYS A 246 -5.03 -10.81 11.54
C LYS A 246 -6.04 -10.75 10.40
N CYS A 247 -5.71 -10.09 9.29
CA CYS A 247 -6.62 -9.95 8.17
C CYS A 247 -6.64 -11.20 7.29
N THR A 248 -7.79 -11.41 6.64
CA THR A 248 -7.95 -12.48 5.65
C THR A 248 -7.51 -12.00 4.28
N LEU A 249 -7.80 -10.74 3.94
CA LEU A 249 -7.53 -10.14 2.65
C LEU A 249 -6.81 -8.78 2.81
N LEU A 250 -5.64 -8.65 2.19
CA LEU A 250 -4.96 -7.37 1.98
C LEU A 250 -5.22 -6.89 0.56
N ILE A 251 -5.85 -5.72 0.43
CA ILE A 251 -6.11 -5.07 -0.85
C ILE A 251 -5.07 -3.98 -1.06
N VAL A 252 -4.19 -4.18 -2.05
CA VAL A 252 -3.10 -3.27 -2.40
C VAL A 252 -3.45 -2.49 -3.65
N ILE A 253 -3.45 -1.16 -3.56
CA ILE A 253 -3.88 -0.28 -4.64
C ILE A 253 -2.77 0.69 -5.01
N GLY A 254 -2.29 0.61 -6.26
CA GLY A 254 -1.31 1.55 -6.79
C GLY A 254 0.06 1.55 -6.09
N TYR A 255 0.39 0.51 -5.33
CA TYR A 255 1.70 0.32 -4.72
C TYR A 255 2.60 -0.52 -5.63
N SER A 256 3.84 -0.08 -5.83
CA SER A 256 4.79 -0.70 -6.74
C SER A 256 5.75 -1.69 -6.07
N PHE A 257 5.54 -2.02 -4.79
CA PHE A 257 6.41 -2.95 -4.04
C PHE A 257 7.89 -2.54 -3.90
N ARG A 258 8.18 -1.24 -4.11
CA ARG A 258 9.54 -0.67 -4.05
C ARG A 258 10.05 -0.39 -2.63
N ASP A 259 9.17 -0.38 -1.62
CA ASP A 259 9.58 -0.27 -0.21
C ASP A 259 9.86 -1.68 0.35
N ALA A 260 11.13 -1.97 0.56
CA ALA A 260 11.59 -3.30 0.98
C ALA A 260 11.05 -3.73 2.35
N ASP A 261 10.81 -2.79 3.28
CA ASP A 261 10.33 -3.11 4.61
C ASP A 261 8.85 -3.50 4.55
N ILE A 262 8.03 -2.70 3.87
CA ILE A 262 6.60 -2.99 3.67
C ILE A 262 6.42 -4.27 2.85
N THR A 263 7.18 -4.43 1.76
CA THR A 263 7.13 -5.64 0.94
C THR A 263 7.56 -6.88 1.73
N THR A 264 8.54 -6.75 2.63
CA THR A 264 8.97 -7.84 3.53
C THR A 264 7.85 -8.25 4.49
N ILE A 265 7.19 -7.29 5.12
CA ILE A 265 6.08 -7.53 6.04
C ILE A 265 4.91 -8.26 5.33
N ILE A 266 4.58 -7.86 4.09
CA ILE A 266 3.57 -8.54 3.26
C ILE A 266 4.01 -9.98 2.93
N ARG A 267 5.25 -10.16 2.46
CA ARG A 267 5.82 -11.47 2.12
C ARG A 267 5.80 -12.44 3.29
N GLU A 268 6.23 -11.99 4.47
CA GLU A 268 6.23 -12.81 5.68
C GLU A 268 4.81 -13.21 6.12
N SER A 269 3.84 -12.31 5.93
CA SER A 269 2.44 -12.60 6.25
C SER A 269 1.82 -13.60 5.27
N LEU A 270 2.14 -13.50 3.97
CA LEU A 270 1.76 -14.51 2.97
C LEU A 270 2.34 -15.90 3.29
N GLN A 271 3.56 -15.96 3.83
CA GLN A 271 4.26 -17.20 4.16
C GLN A 271 3.79 -17.84 5.47
N SER A 272 3.53 -17.03 6.50
CA SER A 272 3.20 -17.51 7.84
C SER A 272 1.70 -17.64 8.11
N GLN A 273 0.86 -17.13 7.21
CA GLN A 273 -0.59 -17.07 7.41
C GLN A 273 -1.36 -17.33 6.12
N ASN A 274 -2.64 -17.66 6.26
CA ASN A 274 -3.59 -17.77 5.15
C ASN A 274 -4.09 -16.39 4.68
N LEU A 275 -3.16 -15.43 4.53
CA LEU A 275 -3.41 -14.12 3.95
C LEU A 275 -3.66 -14.24 2.44
N TRP A 276 -4.69 -13.57 1.95
CA TRP A 276 -4.90 -13.35 0.53
C TRP A 276 -4.46 -11.95 0.14
N LEU A 277 -3.88 -11.80 -1.05
CA LEU A 277 -3.39 -10.53 -1.55
C LEU A 277 -4.12 -10.18 -2.84
N LEU A 278 -4.84 -9.06 -2.86
CA LEU A 278 -5.46 -8.52 -4.07
C LEU A 278 -4.71 -7.27 -4.51
N ILE A 279 -4.04 -7.34 -5.66
CA ILE A 279 -3.25 -6.24 -6.22
C ILE A 279 -4.04 -5.55 -7.34
N ILE A 280 -4.27 -4.25 -7.19
CA ILE A 280 -5.00 -3.42 -8.14
C ILE A 280 -4.06 -2.33 -8.65
N SER A 281 -3.78 -2.38 -9.95
CA SER A 281 -2.92 -1.42 -10.64
C SER A 281 -3.13 -1.55 -12.15
N PRO A 282 -2.99 -0.48 -12.94
CA PRO A 282 -3.04 -0.57 -14.41
C PRO A 282 -2.06 -1.59 -15.00
N SER A 283 -1.02 -1.97 -14.25
CA SER A 283 -0.03 -2.97 -14.65
C SER A 283 0.16 -4.06 -13.57
N ALA A 284 -0.90 -4.45 -12.86
CA ALA A 284 -0.84 -5.46 -11.81
C ALA A 284 -0.24 -6.80 -12.29
N SER A 285 -0.52 -7.22 -13.52
CA SER A 285 0.03 -8.45 -14.11
C SER A 285 1.55 -8.42 -14.33
N LYS A 286 2.18 -7.24 -14.30
CA LYS A 286 3.65 -7.10 -14.37
C LYS A 286 4.31 -7.26 -13.00
N ILE A 287 3.55 -7.22 -11.90
CA ILE A 287 4.07 -7.41 -10.55
C ILE A 287 4.23 -8.91 -10.32
N THR A 288 5.47 -9.34 -10.37
CA THR A 288 5.87 -10.74 -10.26
C THR A 288 6.01 -11.17 -8.80
N SER A 289 6.13 -12.48 -8.59
CA SER A 289 6.49 -13.03 -7.29
C SER A 289 7.89 -12.57 -6.83
N ASP A 290 8.79 -12.28 -7.77
CA ASP A 290 10.14 -11.77 -7.46
C ASP A 290 10.09 -10.34 -6.93
N ASP A 291 9.19 -9.49 -7.43
CA ASP A 291 8.95 -8.14 -6.90
C ASP A 291 8.44 -8.19 -5.44
N LEU A 292 7.78 -9.28 -5.06
CA LEU A 292 7.33 -9.57 -3.70
C LEU A 292 8.42 -10.27 -2.86
N GLY A 293 9.59 -10.58 -3.44
CA GLY A 293 10.66 -11.34 -2.78
C GLY A 293 10.33 -12.82 -2.56
N ILE A 294 9.36 -13.38 -3.28
CA ILE A 294 8.91 -14.77 -3.17
C ILE A 294 9.70 -15.62 -4.17
N LYS A 295 10.83 -16.17 -3.72
CA LYS A 295 11.68 -17.06 -4.51
C LYS A 295 11.06 -18.47 -4.63
N ALA A 296 10.40 -18.76 -5.75
CA ALA A 296 10.03 -20.06 -6.36
C ALA A 296 9.28 -21.18 -5.56
N VAL A 297 8.27 -21.77 -6.24
CA VAL A 297 7.54 -23.07 -6.05
C VAL A 297 6.57 -23.27 -4.87
N ASN A 298 6.19 -22.25 -4.10
CA ASN A 298 4.99 -22.42 -3.27
C ASN A 298 3.73 -22.05 -4.08
N LEU A 299 3.16 -23.06 -4.77
CA LEU A 299 1.92 -22.90 -5.56
C LEU A 299 0.75 -22.38 -4.72
N ASP A 300 0.67 -22.74 -3.43
CA ASP A 300 -0.35 -22.18 -2.54
C ASP A 300 -0.18 -20.67 -2.42
N ILE A 301 1.01 -20.20 -2.03
CA ILE A 301 1.27 -18.77 -1.84
C ILE A 301 1.02 -18.00 -3.14
N GLN A 302 1.53 -18.51 -4.27
CA GLN A 302 1.36 -17.84 -5.57
C GLN A 302 -0.12 -17.71 -5.95
N SER A 303 -0.89 -18.78 -5.73
CA SER A 303 -2.32 -18.79 -6.05
C SER A 303 -3.20 -17.92 -5.15
N ARG A 304 -2.68 -17.45 -4.01
CA ARG A 304 -3.35 -16.46 -3.14
C ARG A 304 -3.10 -15.01 -3.53
N ILE A 305 -2.28 -14.77 -4.56
CA ILE A 305 -1.97 -13.43 -5.06
C ILE A 305 -2.79 -13.16 -6.33
N LEU A 306 -3.90 -12.45 -6.14
CA LEU A 306 -4.82 -12.05 -7.19
C LEU A 306 -4.43 -10.69 -7.77
N ARG A 307 -4.57 -10.52 -9.08
CA ARG A 307 -4.13 -9.31 -9.80
C ARG A 307 -5.25 -8.78 -10.68
N ILE A 308 -5.58 -7.50 -10.54
CA ILE A 308 -6.56 -6.80 -11.38
C ILE A 308 -5.86 -5.67 -12.12
N ASN A 309 -5.80 -5.78 -13.44
CA ASN A 309 -5.30 -4.75 -14.35
C ASN A 309 -6.35 -3.65 -14.55
N ALA A 310 -6.45 -2.75 -13.57
CA ALA A 310 -7.37 -1.61 -13.62
C ALA A 310 -6.78 -0.42 -12.86
N SER A 311 -7.16 0.80 -13.24
CA SER A 311 -6.93 1.95 -12.37
C SER A 311 -7.86 1.88 -11.15
N PHE A 312 -7.53 2.62 -10.10
CA PHE A 312 -8.36 2.65 -8.89
C PHE A 312 -9.77 3.20 -9.19
N GLN A 313 -9.85 4.24 -10.02
CA GLN A 313 -11.14 4.80 -10.43
C GLN A 313 -11.97 3.81 -11.25
N ASP A 314 -11.36 3.05 -12.16
CA ASP A 314 -12.10 2.11 -13.01
C ASP A 314 -12.73 0.98 -12.20
N ILE A 315 -12.03 0.45 -11.19
CA ILE A 315 -12.54 -0.65 -10.38
C ILE A 315 -13.63 -0.17 -9.39
N LEU A 316 -13.56 1.08 -8.95
CA LEU A 316 -14.58 1.70 -8.08
C LEU A 316 -15.84 2.09 -8.87
N ASN A 317 -15.70 2.78 -10.00
CA ASN A 317 -16.82 3.32 -10.77
C ASN A 317 -17.73 2.25 -11.38
N LYS A 318 -17.19 1.05 -11.64
CA LYS A 318 -18.00 -0.06 -12.15
C LYS A 318 -18.84 -0.75 -11.08
N GLY A 319 -18.76 -0.34 -9.80
CA GLY A 319 -19.32 -1.09 -8.66
C GLY A 319 -18.58 -2.38 -8.34
N ASN A 320 -17.68 -2.80 -9.25
CA ASN A 320 -17.02 -4.10 -9.22
C ASN A 320 -16.17 -4.34 -7.99
N LEU A 321 -15.53 -3.33 -7.37
CA LEU A 321 -14.57 -3.61 -6.28
C LEU A 321 -15.26 -4.25 -5.08
N TYR A 322 -16.37 -3.67 -4.60
CA TYR A 322 -17.07 -4.17 -3.43
C TYR A 322 -17.63 -5.57 -3.65
N ASP A 323 -18.30 -5.78 -4.79
CA ASP A 323 -18.89 -7.08 -5.13
C ASP A 323 -17.81 -8.14 -5.37
N THR A 324 -16.70 -7.76 -6.02
CA THR A 324 -15.56 -8.66 -6.24
C THR A 324 -14.92 -9.07 -4.92
N VAL A 325 -14.75 -8.13 -3.98
CA VAL A 325 -14.20 -8.42 -2.65
C VAL A 325 -15.16 -9.30 -1.84
N LYS A 326 -16.47 -9.05 -1.88
CA LYS A 326 -17.47 -9.91 -1.24
C LYS A 326 -17.42 -11.34 -1.77
N LYS A 327 -17.46 -11.51 -3.10
CA LYS A 327 -17.35 -12.82 -3.74
C LYS A 327 -16.04 -13.51 -3.38
N LEU A 328 -14.95 -12.75 -3.32
CA LEU A 328 -13.63 -13.23 -2.92
C LEU A 328 -13.62 -13.77 -1.48
N LEU A 329 -14.10 -13.00 -0.51
CA LEU A 329 -14.14 -13.42 0.89
C LEU A 329 -15.00 -14.66 1.11
N LEU A 330 -16.13 -14.75 0.40
CA LEU A 330 -17.01 -15.90 0.46
C LEU A 330 -16.32 -17.17 -0.04
N ILE A 331 -15.63 -17.11 -1.18
CA ILE A 331 -14.87 -18.25 -1.72
C ILE A 331 -13.72 -18.62 -0.78
N ILE A 332 -13.01 -17.65 -0.20
CA ILE A 332 -11.95 -17.89 0.79
C ILE A 332 -12.51 -18.61 2.03
N GLY A 333 -13.68 -18.19 2.51
CA GLY A 333 -14.35 -18.82 3.65
C GLY A 333 -14.76 -20.25 3.36
N ALA A 334 -15.43 -20.47 2.22
CA ALA A 334 -15.82 -21.81 1.76
C ALA A 334 -14.59 -22.71 1.60
N GLU A 335 -13.51 -22.21 0.99
CA GLU A 335 -12.27 -22.95 0.81
C GLU A 335 -11.67 -23.43 2.14
N ARG A 336 -11.64 -22.57 3.17
CA ARG A 336 -11.13 -22.94 4.49
C ARG A 336 -11.87 -24.15 5.06
N GLU A 337 -13.20 -24.19 4.92
CA GLU A 337 -14.01 -25.30 5.43
C GLU A 337 -13.90 -26.56 4.54
N VAL A 338 -13.85 -26.42 3.22
CA VAL A 338 -13.59 -27.54 2.28
C VAL A 338 -12.25 -28.21 2.59
N LEU A 339 -11.17 -27.42 2.67
CA LEU A 339 -9.82 -27.94 2.93
C LEU A 339 -9.71 -28.56 4.33
N LYS A 340 -10.33 -27.95 5.34
CA LYS A 340 -10.37 -28.49 6.71
C LYS A 340 -11.02 -29.88 6.74
N ARG A 341 -12.16 -30.07 6.07
CA ARG A 341 -12.82 -31.39 5.96
C ARG A 341 -11.93 -32.39 5.23
N TYR A 342 -11.35 -31.98 4.11
CA TYR A 342 -10.45 -32.81 3.31
C TYR A 342 -9.24 -33.32 4.10
N TYR A 343 -8.61 -32.49 4.93
CA TYR A 343 -7.47 -32.90 5.75
C TYR A 343 -7.85 -33.70 7.00
N GLN A 344 -9.04 -33.46 7.58
CA GLN A 344 -9.53 -34.20 8.75
C GLN A 344 -10.03 -35.60 8.39
N THR A 345 -10.68 -35.73 7.23
CA THR A 345 -11.15 -37.01 6.69
C THR A 345 -10.50 -37.20 5.31
N PRO A 346 -9.28 -37.76 5.27
CA PRO A 346 -8.55 -37.92 4.02
C PRO A 346 -9.42 -38.68 3.02
N ARG A 347 -9.82 -38.00 1.93
CA ARG A 347 -10.71 -38.43 0.80
C ARG A 347 -12.10 -37.82 0.75
N ASP A 348 -12.53 -36.98 1.69
CA ASP A 348 -13.75 -36.18 1.47
C ASP A 348 -13.44 -35.03 0.49
N ASN A 349 -13.63 -35.31 -0.80
CA ASN A 349 -13.45 -34.36 -1.91
C ASN A 349 -14.78 -33.89 -2.49
N THR A 350 -15.90 -34.14 -1.81
CA THR A 350 -17.27 -33.92 -2.31
C THR A 350 -17.49 -32.49 -2.80
N HIS A 351 -16.92 -31.49 -2.12
CA HIS A 351 -17.10 -30.07 -2.43
C HIS A 351 -15.91 -29.44 -3.19
N MET A 352 -14.86 -30.21 -3.49
CA MET A 352 -13.71 -29.72 -4.27
C MET A 352 -14.09 -29.32 -5.71
N PRO A 353 -14.93 -30.08 -6.44
CA PRO A 353 -15.47 -29.67 -7.73
C PRO A 353 -16.08 -28.27 -7.72
N LEU A 354 -16.99 -28.02 -6.77
CA LEU A 354 -17.71 -26.76 -6.65
C LEU A 354 -16.79 -25.58 -6.32
N LEU A 355 -15.80 -25.80 -5.44
CA LEU A 355 -14.79 -24.79 -5.11
C LEU A 355 -13.92 -24.43 -6.32
N ILE A 356 -13.47 -25.44 -7.08
CA ILE A 356 -12.63 -25.21 -8.26
C ILE A 356 -13.44 -24.49 -9.35
N ASP A 357 -14.69 -24.87 -9.57
CA ASP A 357 -15.60 -24.17 -10.50
C ASP A 357 -15.77 -22.70 -10.10
N SER A 358 -16.00 -22.43 -8.82
CA SER A 358 -16.14 -21.05 -8.30
C SER A 358 -14.88 -20.21 -8.54
N CYS A 359 -13.69 -20.76 -8.26
CA CYS A 359 -12.41 -20.11 -8.57
C CYS A 359 -12.22 -19.88 -10.09
N TYR A 360 -12.66 -20.83 -10.92
CA TYR A 360 -12.58 -20.72 -12.37
C TYR A 360 -13.47 -19.59 -12.91
N TYR A 361 -14.72 -19.49 -12.45
CA TYR A 361 -15.63 -18.41 -12.83
C TYR A 361 -15.13 -17.03 -12.41
N MET A 362 -14.38 -16.94 -11.31
CA MET A 362 -13.70 -15.71 -10.89
C MET A 362 -12.42 -15.40 -11.67
N GLY A 363 -11.99 -16.30 -12.58
CA GLY A 363 -10.78 -16.15 -13.37
C GLY A 363 -9.48 -16.39 -12.58
N TRP A 364 -9.52 -17.15 -11.48
CA TRP A 364 -8.36 -17.41 -10.62
C TRP A 364 -7.59 -18.66 -11.07
N GLU A 365 -6.99 -18.60 -12.25
CA GLU A 365 -6.32 -19.73 -12.90
C GLU A 365 -5.23 -20.37 -12.04
N ASP A 366 -4.44 -19.57 -11.32
CA ASP A 366 -3.41 -20.06 -10.41
C ASP A 366 -4.02 -20.85 -9.23
N ARG A 367 -5.17 -20.40 -8.70
CA ARG A 367 -5.88 -21.10 -7.60
C ARG A 367 -6.54 -22.38 -8.08
N VAL A 368 -7.15 -22.36 -9.26
CA VAL A 368 -7.65 -23.57 -9.92
C VAL A 368 -6.53 -24.59 -10.09
N SER A 369 -5.35 -24.15 -10.55
CA SER A 369 -4.19 -25.03 -10.74
C SER A 369 -3.71 -25.64 -9.43
N TYR A 370 -3.58 -24.83 -8.37
CA TYR A 370 -3.22 -25.30 -7.04
C TYR A 370 -4.21 -26.34 -6.49
N LEU A 371 -5.51 -26.04 -6.54
CA LEU A 371 -6.56 -26.95 -6.04
C LEU A 371 -6.60 -28.26 -6.83
N LYS A 372 -6.37 -28.22 -8.15
CA LYS A 372 -6.27 -29.44 -8.97
C LYS A 372 -5.11 -30.32 -8.56
N GLU A 373 -3.95 -29.76 -8.23
CA GLU A 373 -2.82 -30.54 -7.72
C GLU A 373 -3.13 -31.20 -6.36
N ILE A 374 -3.93 -30.57 -5.49
CA ILE A 374 -4.36 -31.17 -4.22
C ILE A 374 -5.18 -32.45 -4.46
N VAL A 375 -6.11 -32.42 -5.42
CA VAL A 375 -7.04 -33.53 -5.67
C VAL A 375 -6.56 -34.54 -6.72
N ARG A 376 -5.46 -34.24 -7.42
CA ARG A 376 -4.86 -35.08 -8.46
C ARG A 376 -4.71 -36.56 -8.11
N PRO A 377 -4.38 -36.97 -6.87
CA PRO A 377 -4.29 -38.38 -6.52
C PRO A 377 -5.61 -39.16 -6.63
N PHE A 378 -6.76 -38.48 -6.75
CA PHE A 378 -8.10 -39.07 -6.71
C PHE A 378 -8.87 -38.97 -8.03
N TYR A 379 -8.37 -38.21 -9.00
CA TYR A 379 -9.02 -38.00 -10.28
C TYR A 379 -8.03 -38.23 -11.43
N THR A 380 -8.46 -38.91 -12.48
CA THR A 380 -7.72 -39.01 -13.74
C THR A 380 -7.66 -37.65 -14.44
N GLU A 381 -6.68 -37.43 -15.31
CA GLU A 381 -6.62 -36.23 -16.17
C GLU A 381 -7.90 -36.04 -17.01
N SER A 382 -8.57 -37.14 -17.36
CA SER A 382 -9.88 -37.11 -18.05
C SER A 382 -11.00 -36.64 -17.13
N GLU A 383 -11.03 -37.05 -15.86
CA GLU A 383 -11.99 -36.56 -14.87
C GLU A 383 -11.70 -35.12 -14.47
N LEU A 384 -10.44 -34.74 -14.27
CA LEU A 384 -10.01 -33.36 -14.03
C LEU A 384 -10.33 -32.42 -15.21
N ARG A 385 -10.47 -32.96 -16.42
CA ARG A 385 -11.00 -32.23 -17.59
C ARG A 385 -12.52 -32.27 -17.61
N ASN A 386 -13.16 -33.42 -17.52
CA ASN A 386 -14.62 -33.53 -17.69
C ASN A 386 -15.44 -32.93 -16.54
N VAL A 387 -14.97 -33.03 -15.29
CA VAL A 387 -15.64 -32.46 -14.11
C VAL A 387 -15.50 -30.94 -14.07
N PHE A 388 -14.37 -30.40 -14.56
CA PHE A 388 -13.99 -28.99 -14.37
C PHE A 388 -13.92 -28.14 -15.66
N TYR A 389 -14.08 -28.73 -16.85
CA TYR A 389 -14.16 -28.00 -18.14
C TYR A 389 -15.52 -28.12 -18.84
N ASN A 390 -16.38 -29.12 -18.52
CA ASN A 390 -17.63 -29.32 -19.27
C ASN A 390 -18.87 -28.64 -18.65
N ARG A 391 -18.76 -27.95 -17.51
CA ARG A 391 -19.78 -26.98 -17.06
C ARG A 391 -19.63 -25.67 -17.82
N VAL A 392 -19.84 -25.73 -19.14
CA VAL A 392 -19.87 -24.55 -20.02
C VAL A 392 -21.29 -24.39 -20.54
N ARG A 393 -22.01 -23.42 -19.95
CA ARG A 393 -23.19 -22.63 -20.42
C ARG A 393 -24.12 -22.42 -19.22
N SER A 394 -24.00 -21.32 -18.48
CA SER A 394 -24.42 -19.96 -18.79
C SER A 394 -23.78 -18.97 -17.79
N LYS A 395 -23.35 -17.79 -18.25
CA LYS A 395 -22.60 -16.83 -17.41
C LYS A 395 -23.55 -16.11 -16.45
N GLU A 396 -23.07 -15.92 -15.22
CA GLU A 396 -23.69 -15.29 -14.04
C GLU A 396 -24.65 -16.18 -13.23
N ASP A 397 -25.70 -16.74 -13.82
CA ASP A 397 -26.68 -17.58 -13.09
C ASP A 397 -26.02 -18.84 -12.46
N ASP A 398 -25.04 -19.45 -13.15
CA ASP A 398 -24.33 -20.63 -12.64
C ASP A 398 -23.34 -20.30 -11.51
N LEU A 399 -22.78 -19.09 -11.48
CA LEU A 399 -21.90 -18.64 -10.40
C LEU A 399 -22.71 -18.35 -9.14
N GLU A 400 -23.83 -17.65 -9.28
CA GLU A 400 -24.73 -17.39 -8.15
C GLU A 400 -25.28 -18.70 -7.57
N SER A 401 -25.73 -19.62 -8.42
CA SER A 401 -26.17 -20.96 -7.99
C SER A 401 -25.07 -21.75 -7.27
N SER A 402 -23.84 -21.77 -7.82
CA SER A 402 -22.71 -22.48 -7.20
C SER A 402 -22.29 -21.84 -5.87
N MET A 403 -22.33 -20.51 -5.78
CA MET A 403 -22.02 -19.77 -4.57
C MET A 403 -23.12 -19.93 -3.52
N ASP A 404 -24.40 -19.91 -3.91
CA ASP A 404 -25.54 -20.16 -3.03
C ASP A 404 -25.49 -21.58 -2.45
N GLU A 405 -25.13 -22.57 -3.25
CA GLU A 405 -24.93 -23.94 -2.79
C GLU A 405 -23.78 -24.03 -1.77
N LEU A 406 -22.64 -23.37 -2.01
CA LEU A 406 -21.55 -23.28 -1.03
C LEU A 406 -22.00 -22.56 0.26
N LEU A 407 -22.72 -21.44 0.13
CA LEU A 407 -23.21 -20.67 1.26
C LEU A 407 -24.19 -21.48 2.13
N GLU A 408 -25.10 -22.22 1.51
CA GLU A 408 -26.07 -23.07 2.18
C GLU A 408 -25.39 -24.26 2.88
N ILE A 409 -24.42 -24.90 2.22
CA ILE A 409 -23.64 -26.02 2.78
C ILE A 409 -22.82 -25.60 4.00
N TYR A 410 -22.29 -24.37 3.99
CA TYR A 410 -21.39 -23.88 5.05
C TYR A 410 -22.07 -22.92 6.03
N GLY A 411 -23.37 -22.68 5.91
CA GLY A 411 -24.14 -21.84 6.84
C GLY A 411 -23.68 -20.37 6.86
N MET A 412 -23.21 -19.86 5.72
CA MET A 412 -22.65 -18.51 5.57
C MET A 412 -23.65 -17.49 5.00
N ARG A 413 -24.95 -17.81 5.02
CA ARG A 413 -26.04 -16.94 4.55
C ARG A 413 -26.39 -15.82 5.52
#